data_AF-A4I090-F1
#
_entry.id   AF-A4I090-F1
#
_cell.length_a   1.000
_cell.length_b   1.000
_cell.length_c   1.000
_cell.angle_alpha   90.00
_cell.angle_beta   90.00
_cell.angle_gamma   90.00
#
_symmetry.space_group_name_H-M   'P 1'
#
loop_
_entity.id
_entity.type
_entity.pdbx_description
1 polymer ?
#
loop_
_entity_poly.entity_id
_entity_poly.type
_entity_poly.pdbx_seq_one_letter_code
_entity_poly.pdbx_strand_id
1 'polypeptide(L)'
;MPMNKPAFTTNEARVERLQANYDEGLLRESMPTADREKRDLQLLCVSHDKLMFLFQNAMEGYSRSLKNQKVKEYNEAYIKTTSLPSKDHGCKSRFPFL
;
A
#
# COMPACT_ATOMS: atom_id res chain seq x y z
N MET A 1 -23.54 15.89 21.86
CA MET A 1 -23.65 14.83 20.85
C MET A 1 -23.65 13.49 21.58
N PRO A 2 -24.64 12.61 21.39
CA PRO A 2 -24.60 11.29 22.02
C PRO A 2 -23.48 10.46 21.39
N MET A 3 -22.52 10.01 22.21
CA MET A 3 -21.50 9.06 21.77
C MET A 3 -22.18 7.74 21.40
N ASN A 4 -21.85 7.19 20.22
CA ASN A 4 -22.31 5.85 19.86
C ASN A 4 -21.92 4.87 20.96
N LYS A 5 -22.90 4.16 21.52
CA LYS A 5 -22.62 3.11 22.51
C LYS A 5 -21.69 2.08 21.87
N PRO A 6 -20.65 1.61 22.56
CA PRO A 6 -19.78 0.56 22.03
C PRO A 6 -20.64 -0.65 21.70
N ALA A 7 -20.65 -1.04 20.42
CA ALA A 7 -21.35 -2.21 19.93
C ALA A 7 -20.33 -3.31 19.71
N PHE A 8 -20.41 -4.37 20.50
CA PHE A 8 -19.61 -5.57 20.30
C PHE A 8 -20.21 -6.36 19.15
N THR A 9 -19.35 -6.78 18.22
CA THR A 9 -19.76 -7.67 17.12
C THR A 9 -19.71 -9.12 17.58
N THR A 10 -20.76 -9.87 17.29
CA THR A 10 -20.79 -11.34 17.44
C THR A 10 -20.54 -12.06 16.10
N ASN A 11 -20.43 -11.32 14.99
CA ASN A 11 -20.15 -11.89 13.68
C ASN A 11 -18.70 -12.41 13.64
N GLU A 12 -18.54 -13.74 13.49
CA GLU A 12 -17.26 -14.44 13.50
C GLU A 12 -16.29 -13.89 12.44
N ALA A 13 -16.73 -13.75 11.17
CA ALA A 13 -15.88 -13.20 10.10
C ALA A 13 -15.41 -11.77 10.39
N ARG A 14 -16.22 -10.96 11.08
CA ARG A 14 -15.81 -9.62 11.52
C ARG A 14 -14.81 -9.70 12.67
N VAL A 15 -15.00 -10.60 13.62
CA VAL A 15 -14.07 -10.82 14.74
C VAL A 15 -12.72 -11.29 14.22
N GLU A 16 -12.69 -12.28 13.30
CA GLU A 16 -11.47 -12.77 12.67
C GLU A 16 -10.71 -11.66 11.95
N ARG A 17 -11.40 -10.84 11.15
CA ARG A 17 -10.76 -9.69 10.49
C ARG A 17 -10.20 -8.68 11.50
N LEU A 18 -10.91 -8.41 12.58
CA LEU A 18 -10.43 -7.50 13.63
C LEU A 18 -9.22 -8.07 14.38
N GLN A 19 -9.23 -9.38 14.63
CA GLN A 19 -8.10 -10.08 15.24
C GLN A 19 -6.88 -10.02 14.32
N ALA A 20 -7.03 -10.31 13.03
CA ALA A 20 -5.95 -10.20 12.06
C ALA A 20 -5.36 -8.77 11.99
N ASN A 21 -6.21 -7.74 12.03
CA ASN A 21 -5.76 -6.35 12.09
C ASN A 21 -5.00 -6.03 13.39
N TYR A 22 -5.47 -6.55 14.52
CA TYR A 22 -4.81 -6.39 15.82
C TYR A 22 -3.44 -7.06 15.82
N ASP A 23 -3.37 -8.31 15.33
CA ASP A 23 -2.13 -9.08 15.26
C ASP A 23 -1.11 -8.39 14.34
N GLU A 24 -1.52 -7.87 13.18
CA GLU A 24 -0.66 -7.06 12.31
C GLU A 24 -0.16 -5.80 13.03
N GLY A 25 -1.04 -5.12 13.77
CA GLY A 25 -0.68 -3.94 14.57
C GLY A 25 0.38 -4.24 15.62
N LEU A 26 0.20 -5.33 16.38
CA LEU A 26 1.15 -5.76 17.40
C LEU A 26 2.52 -6.12 16.81
N LEU A 27 2.53 -6.80 15.65
CA LEU A 27 3.76 -7.07 14.91
C LEU A 27 4.46 -5.76 14.49
N ARG A 28 3.72 -4.75 14.04
CA ARG A 28 4.28 -3.44 13.69
C ARG A 28 4.85 -2.69 14.88
N GLU A 29 4.21 -2.79 16.04
CA GLU A 29 4.69 -2.16 17.28
C GLU A 29 5.96 -2.82 17.79
N SER A 30 6.08 -4.14 17.67
CA SER A 30 7.28 -4.88 18.08
C SER A 30 8.52 -4.57 17.22
N MET A 31 8.34 -4.05 16.00
CA MET A 31 9.45 -3.66 15.13
C MET A 31 10.11 -2.36 15.61
N PRO A 32 11.46 -2.26 15.56
CA PRO A 32 12.16 -1.01 15.81
C PRO A 32 11.65 0.12 14.89
N THR A 33 11.58 1.33 15.43
CA THR A 33 11.05 2.50 14.70
C THR A 33 11.75 2.72 13.35
N ALA A 34 13.08 2.60 13.32
CA ALA A 34 13.85 2.79 12.07
C ALA A 34 13.49 1.76 10.98
N ASP A 35 13.21 0.51 11.36
CA ASP A 35 12.79 -0.52 10.41
C ASP A 35 11.36 -0.29 9.92
N ARG A 36 10.48 0.18 10.82
CA ARG A 36 9.11 0.57 10.47
C ARG A 36 9.10 1.72 9.47
N GLU A 37 9.83 2.79 9.74
CA GLU A 37 9.97 3.93 8.84
C GLU A 37 10.55 3.52 7.48
N LYS A 38 11.56 2.65 7.48
CA LYS A 38 12.13 2.11 6.24
C LYS A 38 11.09 1.33 5.42
N ARG A 39 10.26 0.49 6.07
CA ARG A 39 9.18 -0.23 5.39
C ARG A 39 8.09 0.70 4.90
N ASP A 40 7.70 1.70 5.68
CA ASP A 40 6.70 2.68 5.29
C ASP A 40 7.18 3.49 4.07
N LEU A 41 8.46 3.89 4.05
CA LEU A 41 9.08 4.50 2.86
C LEU A 41 9.07 3.55 1.65
N GLN A 42 9.31 2.26 1.85
CA GLN A 42 9.22 1.27 0.78
C GLN A 42 7.79 1.15 0.22
N LEU A 43 6.76 1.25 1.06
CA LEU A 43 5.37 1.24 0.62
C LEU A 43 4.99 2.50 -0.18
N LEU A 44 5.65 3.63 0.08
CA LEU A 44 5.47 4.88 -0.66
C LEU A 44 6.23 4.89 -1.99
N CYS A 45 7.27 4.06 -2.13
CA CYS A 45 8.03 3.94 -3.37
C CYS A 45 7.28 3.10 -4.41
N VAL A 46 6.82 3.75 -5.47
CA VAL A 46 6.21 3.11 -6.64
C VAL A 46 7.24 3.14 -7.78
N SER A 47 7.45 2.01 -8.46
CA SER A 47 8.30 1.99 -9.67
C SER A 47 7.70 2.89 -10.75
N HIS A 48 8.54 3.40 -11.65
CA HIS A 48 8.07 4.21 -12.78
C HIS A 48 6.99 3.47 -13.60
N ASP A 49 7.21 2.18 -13.88
CA ASP A 49 6.26 1.34 -14.63
C ASP A 49 4.92 1.19 -13.89
N LYS A 50 4.95 0.98 -12.58
CA LYS A 50 3.74 0.86 -11.78
C LYS A 50 3.00 2.20 -11.72
N LEU A 51 3.71 3.31 -11.60
CA LEU A 51 3.12 4.63 -11.64
C LEU A 51 2.44 4.89 -12.99
N MET A 52 3.09 4.50 -14.09
CA MET A 52 2.53 4.66 -15.43
C MET A 52 1.31 3.78 -15.67
N PHE A 53 1.37 2.53 -15.22
CA PHE A 53 0.22 1.64 -15.21
C PHE A 53 -0.95 2.23 -14.39
N LEU A 54 -0.70 2.76 -13.20
CA LEU A 54 -1.74 3.37 -12.36
C LEU A 54 -2.39 4.57 -13.05
N PHE A 55 -1.58 5.42 -13.69
CA PHE A 55 -2.08 6.58 -14.43
C PHE A 55 -2.94 6.16 -15.62
N GLN A 56 -2.45 5.24 -16.46
CA GLN A 56 -3.21 4.71 -17.59
C GLN A 56 -4.52 4.07 -17.11
N ASN A 57 -4.46 3.16 -16.14
CA ASN A 57 -5.63 2.50 -15.56
C ASN A 57 -6.65 3.49 -14.98
N ALA A 58 -6.20 4.61 -14.42
CA ALA A 58 -7.08 5.67 -13.93
C ALA A 58 -7.80 6.42 -15.06
N MET A 59 -7.13 6.62 -16.20
CA MET A 59 -7.67 7.32 -17.37
C MET A 59 -8.61 6.50 -18.23
N GLU A 60 -8.52 5.18 -18.13
CA GLU A 60 -9.42 4.30 -18.85
C GLU A 60 -10.89 4.45 -18.44
N GLY A 61 -11.79 4.27 -19.40
CA GLY A 61 -13.24 4.50 -19.25
C GLY A 61 -14.02 3.38 -18.55
N TYR A 62 -13.38 2.31 -18.06
CA TYR A 62 -14.08 1.18 -17.43
C TYR A 62 -14.41 1.36 -15.95
N SER A 63 -15.24 0.47 -15.43
CA SER A 63 -15.79 0.50 -14.06
C SER A 63 -14.70 0.45 -12.98
N ARG A 64 -15.03 0.97 -11.79
CA ARG A 64 -14.15 0.92 -10.62
C ARG A 64 -13.76 -0.51 -10.24
N SER A 65 -14.67 -1.47 -10.37
CA SER A 65 -14.38 -2.87 -10.08
C SER A 65 -13.30 -3.43 -11.01
N LEU A 66 -13.38 -3.13 -12.31
CA LEU A 66 -12.38 -3.57 -13.28
C LEU A 66 -11.03 -2.85 -13.08
N LYS A 67 -11.03 -1.56 -12.70
CA LYS A 67 -9.81 -0.84 -12.29
C LYS A 67 -9.11 -1.52 -11.12
N ASN A 68 -9.86 -1.91 -10.09
CA ASN A 68 -9.32 -2.59 -8.93
C ASN A 68 -8.80 -3.99 -9.28
N GLN A 69 -9.52 -4.72 -10.14
CA GLN A 69 -9.10 -6.03 -10.63
C GLN A 69 -7.77 -5.95 -11.38
N LYS A 70 -7.63 -5.01 -12.33
CA LYS A 70 -6.39 -4.83 -13.08
C LYS A 70 -5.21 -4.46 -12.19
N VAL A 71 -5.43 -3.63 -11.16
CA VAL A 71 -4.37 -3.29 -10.19
C VAL A 71 -3.95 -4.53 -9.39
N LYS A 72 -4.91 -5.39 -9.03
CA LYS A 72 -4.62 -6.66 -8.37
C LYS A 72 -3.79 -7.58 -9.27
N GLU A 73 -4.20 -7.74 -10.53
CA GLU A 73 -3.47 -8.54 -11.53
C GLU A 73 -2.04 -8.01 -11.75
N TYR A 74 -1.87 -6.68 -11.86
CA TYR A 74 -0.53 -6.07 -11.97
C TYR A 74 0.31 -6.36 -10.72
N ASN A 75 -0.25 -6.17 -9.51
CA ASN A 75 0.49 -6.45 -8.28
C ASN A 75 0.90 -7.93 -8.21
N GLU A 76 0.01 -8.87 -8.52
CA GLU A 76 0.31 -10.31 -8.50
C GLU A 76 1.44 -10.69 -9.49
N ALA A 77 1.45 -10.07 -10.68
CA ALA A 77 2.49 -10.30 -11.68
C ALA A 77 3.86 -9.70 -11.29
N TYR A 78 3.88 -8.53 -10.62
CA TYR A 78 5.10 -7.75 -10.41
C TYR A 78 5.62 -7.68 -8.96
N ILE A 79 4.92 -8.24 -7.95
CA ILE A 79 5.39 -8.26 -6.56
C ILE A 79 6.80 -8.90 -6.43
N LYS A 80 7.18 -9.82 -7.32
CA LYS A 80 8.48 -10.52 -7.25
C LYS A 80 9.68 -9.72 -7.75
N THR A 81 9.49 -8.64 -8.51
CA THR A 81 10.60 -7.98 -9.23
C THR A 81 11.03 -6.64 -8.65
N THR A 82 10.41 -6.17 -7.56
CA THR A 82 10.85 -4.93 -6.90
C THR A 82 12.03 -5.21 -5.97
N SER A 83 13.18 -5.59 -6.53
CA SER A 83 14.45 -5.34 -5.86
C SER A 83 14.62 -3.82 -5.75
N LEU A 84 15.05 -3.35 -4.58
CA LEU A 84 15.27 -1.93 -4.32
C LEU A 84 16.16 -1.34 -5.42
N PRO A 85 15.85 -0.14 -5.96
CA PRO A 85 16.87 0.60 -6.68
C PRO A 85 18.07 0.76 -5.74
N SER A 86 19.24 0.29 -6.17
CA SER A 86 20.51 0.55 -5.48
C SER A 86 20.59 2.04 -5.15
N LYS A 87 21.19 2.37 -4.02
CA LYS A 87 21.33 3.72 -3.46
C LYS A 87 22.18 4.68 -4.32
N ASP A 88 22.34 4.40 -5.61
CA ASP A 88 23.25 5.07 -6.54
C ASP A 88 22.55 5.89 -7.63
N HIS A 89 21.24 6.11 -7.54
CA HIS A 89 20.64 7.22 -8.26
C HIS A 89 20.80 8.49 -7.42
N GLY A 90 22.02 9.03 -7.48
CA GLY A 90 22.29 10.42 -7.16
C GLY A 90 21.18 11.27 -7.78
N CYS A 91 20.38 11.87 -6.91
CA CYS A 91 19.30 12.77 -7.24
C CYS A 91 19.92 14.04 -7.83
N LYS A 92 20.42 13.96 -9.07
CA LYS A 92 20.58 15.12 -9.92
C LYS A 92 19.16 15.43 -10.36
N SER A 93 18.56 16.43 -9.72
CA SER A 93 17.26 16.97 -10.11
C SER A 93 17.23 17.12 -11.63
N ARG A 94 16.44 16.28 -12.30
CA ARG A 94 16.20 16.40 -13.75
C ARG A 94 15.10 17.42 -14.07
N PHE A 95 14.68 18.19 -13.07
CA PHE A 95 13.84 19.36 -13.25
C PHE A 95 14.66 20.61 -12.92
N PRO A 96 15.38 21.22 -13.88
CA PRO A 96 15.97 22.55 -13.68
C PRO A 96 14.93 23.69 -13.60
N PHE A 97 13.63 23.39 -13.44
CA PHE A 97 12.56 24.38 -13.40
C PHE A 97 11.52 24.14 -12.28
N LEU A 98 11.87 23.39 -11.24
CA LEU A 98 11.16 23.36 -9.95
C LEU A 98 12.19 23.51 -8.83
#